data_AF-A0A225UZQ6-F1
#
_entry.id   AF-A0A225UZQ6-F1
#
_cell.length_a   1.000
_cell.length_b   1.000
_cell.length_c   1.000
_cell.angle_alpha   90.00
_cell.angle_beta   90.00
_cell.angle_gamma   90.00
#
_symmetry.space_group_name_H-M   'P 1'
#
loop_
_entity.id
_entity.type
_entity.pdbx_description
1 polymer ?
#
loop_
_entity_poly.entity_id
_entity_poly.type
_entity_poly.pdbx_seq_one_letter_code
_entity_poly.pdbx_strand_id
1 'polypeptide(L)'
;MVTGSMPASPNARNVDPLAIQKERRRRIAVAQDEELRWANLKTVLRGDESVLTYRSEKCLEDLRPEDDVLYHLGARLLRSNHLQGEPTLRLVVPTTMIQEVLQNCHDSLEGGHQGIARTFYRVKLDYYWVGLYADVARHVRSCPDCSSSKSRPKLRGYSPGNILAERPFQIVSMDFVIPLPKSRRGNTALLLFQCAFTGFVMGKVMAKTTALQVAQVFEECVYR
;
A
#
# COMPACT_ATOMS: atom_id res chain seq x y z
N MET A 1 2.45 -56.12 -12.13
CA MET A 1 3.16 -54.87 -11.76
C MET A 1 2.17 -53.73 -11.91
N VAL A 2 1.65 -53.20 -10.80
CA VAL A 2 0.71 -52.07 -10.79
C VAL A 2 1.54 -50.78 -10.80
N THR A 3 1.58 -50.07 -11.92
CA THR A 3 2.20 -48.74 -11.99
C THR A 3 1.22 -47.72 -11.43
N GLY A 4 1.27 -47.52 -10.12
CA GLY A 4 0.57 -46.41 -9.47
C GLY A 4 1.22 -45.09 -9.86
N SER A 5 0.53 -44.27 -10.67
CA SER A 5 0.95 -42.89 -10.89
C SER A 5 0.79 -42.11 -9.59
N MET A 6 1.89 -41.62 -9.02
CA MET A 6 1.84 -40.66 -7.93
C MET A 6 1.06 -39.41 -8.41
N PRO A 7 0.09 -38.90 -7.64
CA PRO A 7 -0.60 -37.67 -8.00
C PRO A 7 0.42 -36.52 -8.01
N ALA A 8 0.47 -35.80 -9.13
CA ALA A 8 1.35 -34.66 -9.31
C ALA A 8 1.14 -33.62 -8.20
N SER A 9 2.24 -33.11 -7.62
CA SER A 9 2.20 -32.05 -6.62
C SER A 9 1.40 -30.85 -7.13
N PRO A 10 0.47 -30.29 -6.35
CA PRO A 10 -0.37 -29.20 -6.79
C PRO A 10 0.48 -27.98 -7.17
N ASN A 11 0.35 -27.55 -8.44
CA ASN A 11 1.03 -26.39 -9.01
C ASN A 11 0.24 -25.11 -8.70
N ALA A 12 0.91 -24.03 -8.29
CA ALA A 12 0.30 -22.74 -7.94
C ALA A 12 -0.55 -22.12 -9.08
N ARG A 13 -0.37 -22.58 -10.33
CA ARG A 13 -1.17 -22.15 -11.50
C ARG A 13 -2.56 -22.80 -11.59
N ASN A 14 -2.88 -23.77 -10.75
CA ASN A 14 -4.14 -24.53 -10.80
C ASN A 14 -5.13 -24.18 -9.67
N VAL A 15 -4.86 -23.16 -8.87
CA VAL A 15 -5.76 -22.78 -7.76
C VAL A 15 -6.71 -21.70 -8.24
N ASP A 16 -8.00 -22.02 -8.31
CA ASP A 16 -9.07 -21.08 -8.63
C ASP A 16 -9.18 -19.99 -7.55
N PRO A 17 -9.02 -18.69 -7.89
CA PRO A 17 -9.20 -17.58 -6.94
C PRO A 17 -10.55 -17.62 -6.22
N LEU A 18 -11.60 -18.10 -6.88
CA LEU A 18 -12.93 -18.22 -6.29
C LEU A 18 -12.96 -19.32 -5.23
N ALA A 19 -12.21 -20.41 -5.43
CA ALA A 19 -12.04 -21.47 -4.44
C ALA A 19 -11.29 -20.97 -3.19
N ILE A 20 -10.25 -20.15 -3.38
CA ILE A 20 -9.52 -19.51 -2.24
C ILE A 20 -10.46 -18.60 -1.46
N GLN A 21 -11.26 -17.78 -2.14
CA GLN A 21 -12.23 -16.90 -1.49
C GLN A 21 -13.29 -17.68 -0.72
N LYS A 22 -13.82 -18.76 -1.30
CA LYS A 22 -14.78 -19.65 -0.64
C LYS A 22 -14.19 -20.31 0.61
N GLU A 23 -12.96 -20.82 0.53
CA GLU A 23 -12.31 -21.46 1.67
C GLU A 23 -12.02 -20.44 2.78
N ARG A 24 -11.56 -19.23 2.43
CA ARG A 24 -11.39 -18.13 3.40
C ARG A 24 -12.70 -17.78 4.10
N ARG A 25 -13.80 -17.64 3.34
CA ARG A 25 -15.14 -17.38 3.90
C ARG A 25 -15.54 -18.50 4.86
N ARG A 26 -15.33 -19.77 4.47
CA ARG A 26 -15.63 -20.94 5.31
C ARG A 26 -14.86 -20.92 6.63
N ARG A 27 -13.55 -20.69 6.59
CA ARG A 27 -12.71 -20.64 7.80
C ARG A 27 -13.12 -19.52 8.74
N ILE A 28 -13.45 -18.34 8.19
CA ILE A 28 -13.97 -17.22 8.99
C ILE A 28 -15.34 -17.56 9.58
N ALA A 29 -16.23 -18.22 8.83
CA ALA A 29 -17.53 -18.64 9.33
C ALA A 29 -17.40 -19.59 10.53
N VAL A 30 -16.53 -20.60 10.44
CA VAL A 30 -16.22 -21.52 11.55
C VAL A 30 -15.67 -20.76 12.75
N ALA A 31 -14.72 -19.85 12.55
CA ALA A 31 -14.16 -19.04 13.64
C ALA A 31 -15.20 -18.10 14.30
N GLN A 32 -16.25 -17.67 13.57
CA GLN A 32 -17.35 -16.92 14.16
C GLN A 32 -18.20 -17.80 15.08
N ASP A 33 -18.26 -19.12 14.85
CA ASP A 33 -19.00 -20.04 15.72
C ASP A 33 -18.19 -20.43 16.97
N GLU A 34 -16.86 -20.45 16.86
CA GLU A 34 -15.96 -20.75 17.99
C GLU A 34 -15.84 -19.58 19.00
N GLU A 35 -15.90 -18.33 18.52
CA GLU A 35 -15.86 -17.16 19.38
C GLU A 35 -17.27 -16.86 19.96
N LEU A 36 -17.43 -17.11 21.27
CA LEU A 36 -18.70 -16.97 22.00
C LEU A 36 -19.46 -15.66 21.69
N ARG A 37 -18.74 -14.55 21.52
CA ARG A 37 -19.33 -13.25 21.17
C ARG A 37 -20.10 -13.30 19.86
N TRP A 38 -19.50 -13.86 18.81
CA TRP A 38 -20.10 -13.90 17.47
C TRP A 38 -21.17 -14.98 17.38
N ALA A 39 -20.95 -16.13 18.02
CA ALA A 39 -21.95 -17.18 18.16
C ALA A 39 -23.24 -16.66 18.82
N ASN A 40 -23.12 -15.95 19.95
CA ASN A 40 -24.27 -15.32 20.63
C ASN A 40 -24.94 -14.24 19.76
N LEU A 41 -24.17 -13.48 18.98
CA LEU A 41 -24.75 -12.49 18.07
C LEU A 41 -25.55 -13.16 16.94
N LYS A 42 -25.07 -14.29 16.40
CA LYS A 42 -25.81 -15.07 15.39
C LYS A 42 -27.12 -15.61 15.96
N THR A 43 -27.14 -16.11 17.20
CA THR A 43 -28.40 -16.61 17.83
C THR A 43 -29.41 -15.50 18.05
N VAL A 44 -28.98 -14.35 18.55
CA VAL A 44 -29.86 -13.17 18.73
C VAL A 44 -30.43 -12.70 17.40
N LEU A 45 -29.61 -12.61 16.35
CA LEU A 45 -30.06 -12.20 15.02
C LEU A 45 -31.00 -13.22 14.35
N ARG A 46 -31.03 -14.48 14.83
CA ARG A 46 -32.02 -15.50 14.43
C ARG A 46 -33.37 -15.37 15.16
N GLY A 47 -33.46 -14.53 16.20
CA GLY A 47 -34.69 -14.31 16.96
C GLY A 47 -34.79 -15.08 18.29
N ASP A 48 -33.69 -15.65 18.79
CA ASP A 48 -33.64 -16.24 20.13
C ASP A 48 -33.25 -15.16 21.18
N GLU A 49 -34.25 -14.57 21.85
CA GLU A 49 -34.08 -13.46 22.81
C GLU A 49 -33.45 -13.88 24.17
N SER A 50 -33.16 -15.16 24.38
CA SER A 50 -32.81 -15.69 25.71
C SER A 50 -31.35 -15.49 26.14
N VAL A 51 -30.50 -14.82 25.35
CA VAL A 51 -29.06 -14.69 25.62
C VAL A 51 -28.57 -13.24 25.44
N LEU A 52 -28.99 -12.31 26.30
CA LEU A 52 -28.43 -10.96 26.31
C LEU A 52 -27.97 -10.52 27.70
N THR A 53 -26.64 -10.49 27.89
CA THR A 53 -25.99 -9.71 28.96
C THR A 53 -25.03 -8.65 28.41
N TYR A 54 -24.93 -8.46 27.09
CA TYR A 54 -23.94 -7.55 26.49
C TYR A 54 -24.56 -6.32 25.82
N ARG A 55 -24.32 -5.15 26.42
CA ARG A 55 -24.59 -3.82 25.85
C ARG A 55 -23.53 -3.44 24.83
N SER A 56 -23.86 -3.52 23.55
CA SER A 56 -23.35 -2.57 22.53
C SER A 56 -24.38 -2.42 21.40
N GLU A 57 -25.50 -1.76 21.71
CA GLU A 57 -26.67 -1.58 20.83
C GLU A 57 -26.29 -1.01 19.46
N LYS A 58 -25.23 -0.18 19.38
CA LYS A 58 -24.84 0.50 18.14
C LYS A 58 -24.15 -0.37 17.09
N CYS A 59 -23.57 -1.52 17.46
CA CYS A 59 -22.92 -2.40 16.48
C CYS A 59 -23.85 -3.46 15.90
N LEU A 60 -25.03 -3.67 16.50
CA LEU A 60 -25.95 -4.72 16.06
C LEU A 60 -26.74 -4.29 14.82
N GLU A 61 -27.13 -3.02 14.74
CA GLU A 61 -27.95 -2.48 13.64
C GLU A 61 -27.29 -2.63 12.27
N ASP A 62 -25.96 -2.52 12.23
CA ASP A 62 -25.15 -2.62 11.01
C ASP A 62 -24.74 -4.06 10.67
N LEU A 63 -25.11 -5.05 11.49
CA LEU A 63 -24.80 -6.46 11.22
C LEU A 63 -25.93 -7.16 10.46
N ARG A 64 -25.56 -8.01 9.49
CA ARG A 64 -26.48 -8.84 8.72
C ARG A 64 -25.95 -10.27 8.64
N PRO A 65 -26.74 -11.27 9.04
CA PRO A 65 -26.42 -12.67 8.79
C PRO A 65 -26.82 -13.06 7.37
N GLU A 66 -25.92 -13.73 6.64
CA GLU A 66 -26.18 -14.32 5.32
C GLU A 66 -25.48 -15.69 5.23
N ASP A 67 -26.24 -16.75 4.94
CA ASP A 67 -25.82 -18.16 5.00
C ASP A 67 -25.07 -18.53 6.28
N ASP A 68 -25.57 -18.11 7.44
CA ASP A 68 -24.92 -18.34 8.74
C ASP A 68 -23.55 -17.65 8.92
N VAL A 69 -23.26 -16.63 8.11
CA VAL A 69 -22.06 -15.80 8.21
C VAL A 69 -22.43 -14.36 8.50
N LEU A 70 -21.75 -13.72 9.47
CA LEU A 70 -21.97 -12.33 9.81
C LEU A 70 -21.23 -11.38 8.87
N TYR A 71 -21.96 -10.39 8.38
CA TYR A 71 -21.46 -9.27 7.59
C TYR A 71 -21.79 -7.93 8.27
N HIS A 72 -20.95 -6.93 8.02
CA HIS A 72 -21.15 -5.56 8.43
C HIS A 72 -21.54 -4.70 7.23
N LEU A 73 -22.61 -3.92 7.37
CA LEU A 73 -23.08 -2.93 6.40
C LEU A 73 -22.16 -1.71 6.43
N GLY A 74 -21.30 -1.58 5.42
CA GLY A 74 -20.44 -0.42 5.27
C GLY A 74 -21.13 0.68 4.47
N ALA A 75 -21.38 1.84 5.08
CA ALA A 75 -21.72 3.05 4.32
C ALA A 75 -20.52 3.46 3.43
N ARG A 76 -20.75 3.57 2.12
CA ARG A 76 -19.76 4.12 1.19
C ARG A 76 -19.83 5.64 1.29
N LEU A 77 -19.01 6.26 2.15
CA LEU A 77 -18.81 7.71 2.12
C LEU A 77 -17.97 8.05 0.87
N LEU A 78 -18.60 8.05 -0.30
CA LEU A 78 -18.00 8.56 -1.51
C LEU A 78 -18.02 10.08 -1.46
N ARG A 79 -16.83 10.68 -1.46
CA ARG A 79 -16.65 12.07 -1.87
C ARG A 79 -16.96 12.15 -3.37
N SER A 80 -18.19 12.48 -3.72
CA SER A 80 -18.60 13.27 -4.90
C SER A 80 -20.08 13.04 -5.17
N ASN A 81 -20.80 14.11 -5.46
CA ASN A 81 -22.22 14.15 -5.78
C ASN A 81 -22.54 13.31 -7.02
N HIS A 82 -22.86 12.02 -6.89
CA HIS A 82 -23.88 11.31 -7.67
C HIS A 82 -23.95 9.84 -7.29
N LEU A 83 -25.19 9.36 -7.12
CA LEU A 83 -25.65 7.98 -6.92
C LEU A 83 -25.46 7.43 -5.50
N GLN A 84 -26.61 7.12 -4.88
CA GLN A 84 -26.72 6.35 -3.64
C GLN A 84 -25.93 5.05 -3.83
N GLY A 85 -24.77 4.94 -3.20
CA GLY A 85 -23.99 3.71 -3.26
C GLY A 85 -24.68 2.65 -2.43
N GLU A 86 -25.04 1.53 -3.05
CA GLU A 86 -25.53 0.34 -2.36
C GLU A 86 -24.62 0.01 -1.16
N PRO A 87 -25.19 -0.34 0.00
CA PRO A 87 -24.40 -0.70 1.18
C PRO A 87 -23.51 -1.90 0.85
N THR A 88 -22.20 -1.75 1.05
CA THR A 88 -21.26 -2.85 0.81
C THR A 88 -21.23 -3.77 2.02
N LEU A 89 -21.54 -5.05 1.84
CA LEU A 89 -21.38 -6.07 2.86
C LEU A 89 -19.89 -6.41 3.03
N ARG A 90 -19.41 -6.35 4.27
CA ARG A 90 -18.03 -6.69 4.64
C ARG A 90 -18.04 -7.84 5.62
N LEU A 91 -17.26 -8.88 5.35
CA LEU A 91 -17.21 -10.08 6.18
C LEU A 91 -16.65 -9.72 7.56
N VAL A 92 -17.40 -10.06 8.62
CA VAL A 92 -16.96 -9.85 10.00
C VAL A 92 -15.86 -10.85 10.32
N VAL A 93 -14.70 -10.37 10.72
CA VAL A 93 -13.54 -11.23 11.02
C VAL A 93 -13.40 -11.39 12.53
N PRO A 94 -13.48 -12.63 13.05
CA PRO A 94 -13.16 -12.97 14.44
C PRO A 94 -11.73 -12.61 14.80
N THR A 95 -11.47 -12.32 16.07
CA THR A 95 -10.15 -11.92 16.54
C THR A 95 -9.05 -12.94 16.23
N THR A 96 -9.38 -14.23 16.28
CA THR A 96 -8.48 -15.34 15.94
C THR A 96 -8.02 -15.35 14.48
N MET A 97 -8.80 -14.77 13.56
CA MET A 97 -8.56 -14.79 12.12
C MET A 97 -7.92 -13.50 11.59
N ILE A 98 -7.83 -12.43 12.41
CA ILE A 98 -7.28 -11.13 11.98
C ILE A 98 -5.88 -11.29 11.42
N GLN A 99 -4.99 -12.03 12.11
CA GLN A 99 -3.60 -12.16 11.70
C GLN A 99 -3.46 -12.84 10.33
N GLU A 100 -4.25 -13.87 10.07
CA GLU A 100 -4.26 -14.57 8.79
C GLU A 100 -4.76 -13.65 7.66
N VAL A 101 -5.83 -12.89 7.90
CA VAL A 101 -6.32 -11.92 6.92
C VAL A 101 -5.25 -10.88 6.60
N LEU A 102 -4.57 -10.35 7.62
CA LEU A 102 -3.50 -9.36 7.43
C LEU A 102 -2.30 -9.93 6.66
N GLN A 103 -1.87 -11.15 6.95
CA GLN A 103 -0.81 -11.83 6.19
C GLN A 103 -1.21 -12.03 4.73
N ASN A 104 -2.41 -12.54 4.47
CA ASN A 104 -2.93 -12.72 3.12
C ASN A 104 -3.04 -11.39 2.37
N CYS A 105 -3.45 -10.33 3.06
CA CYS A 105 -3.63 -9.03 2.45
C CYS A 105 -2.37 -8.18 2.42
N HIS A 106 -1.27 -8.46 3.12
CA HIS A 106 -0.06 -7.62 3.11
C HIS A 106 1.17 -8.36 2.58
N ASP A 107 1.39 -9.56 3.10
CA ASP A 107 2.61 -10.36 2.95
C ASP A 107 2.58 -11.21 1.67
N SER A 108 1.38 -11.47 1.13
CA SER A 108 1.23 -12.21 -0.12
C SER A 108 1.78 -11.42 -1.33
N LEU A 109 1.99 -12.13 -2.44
CA LEU A 109 2.39 -11.52 -3.71
C LEU A 109 1.36 -10.47 -4.19
N GLU A 110 0.06 -10.73 -3.99
CA GLU A 110 -1.02 -9.78 -4.26
C GLU A 110 -1.00 -8.60 -3.27
N GLY A 111 -0.57 -8.88 -2.04
CA GLY A 111 -0.34 -7.95 -0.93
C GLY A 111 0.72 -6.91 -1.26
N GLY A 112 1.87 -7.36 -1.76
CA GLY A 112 2.96 -6.53 -2.27
C GLY A 112 3.57 -5.57 -1.25
N HIS A 113 3.48 -5.87 0.06
CA HIS A 113 4.09 -5.08 1.14
C HIS A 113 3.79 -3.56 1.08
N GLN A 114 2.55 -3.24 0.72
CA GLN A 114 2.12 -1.86 0.55
C GLN A 114 2.06 -1.10 1.89
N GLY A 115 2.13 0.23 1.82
CA GLY A 115 2.05 1.07 3.03
C GLY A 115 0.68 0.99 3.72
N ILE A 116 0.65 1.41 4.98
CA ILE A 116 -0.51 1.30 5.90
C ILE A 116 -1.82 1.71 5.25
N ALA A 117 -1.89 2.90 4.64
CA ALA A 117 -3.13 3.42 4.05
C ALA A 117 -3.67 2.50 2.94
N ARG A 118 -2.79 2.02 2.05
CA ARG A 118 -3.20 1.20 0.91
C ARG A 118 -3.60 -0.20 1.35
N THR A 119 -2.87 -0.80 2.30
CA THR A 119 -3.26 -2.06 2.93
C THR A 119 -4.60 -1.93 3.66
N PHE A 120 -4.81 -0.83 4.40
CA PHE A 120 -6.08 -0.58 5.08
C PHE A 120 -7.25 -0.50 4.10
N TYR A 121 -7.12 0.27 3.02
CA TYR A 121 -8.19 0.38 2.03
C TYR A 121 -8.49 -0.98 1.37
N ARG A 122 -7.47 -1.77 1.06
CA ARG A 122 -7.65 -3.13 0.53
C ARG A 122 -8.43 -4.02 1.50
N VAL A 123 -8.00 -4.10 2.76
CA VAL A 123 -8.66 -4.92 3.78
C VAL A 123 -10.10 -4.44 4.04
N LYS A 124 -10.30 -3.12 4.13
CA LYS A 124 -11.60 -2.51 4.40
C LYS A 124 -12.65 -2.76 3.31
N LEU A 125 -12.26 -3.12 2.08
CA LEU A 125 -13.23 -3.41 1.03
C LEU A 125 -14.05 -4.65 1.36
N ASP A 126 -13.39 -5.71 1.84
CA ASP A 126 -14.00 -7.03 1.97
C ASP A 126 -14.24 -7.44 3.44
N TYR A 127 -13.52 -6.83 4.39
CA TYR A 127 -13.50 -7.26 5.79
C TYR A 127 -13.86 -6.15 6.77
N TYR A 128 -14.38 -6.57 7.93
CA TYR A 128 -14.69 -5.69 9.05
C TYR A 128 -14.34 -6.32 10.39
N TRP A 129 -13.74 -5.54 11.28
CA TRP A 129 -13.66 -5.81 12.72
C TRP A 129 -13.40 -4.51 13.47
N VAL A 130 -13.68 -4.53 14.78
CA VAL A 130 -13.38 -3.38 15.65
C VAL A 130 -11.87 -3.23 15.78
N GLY A 131 -11.34 -2.06 15.43
CA GLY A 131 -9.90 -1.78 15.49
C GLY A 131 -9.13 -2.06 14.20
N LEU A 132 -9.81 -2.33 13.07
CA LEU A 132 -9.20 -2.66 11.77
C LEU A 132 -7.98 -1.80 11.40
N TYR A 133 -8.11 -0.47 11.47
CA TYR A 133 -7.00 0.43 11.13
C TYR A 133 -5.79 0.24 12.07
N ALA A 134 -6.04 0.08 13.37
CA ALA A 134 -4.98 -0.07 14.36
C ALA A 134 -4.20 -1.38 14.15
N ASP A 135 -4.89 -2.47 13.87
CA ASP A 135 -4.26 -3.77 13.61
C ASP A 135 -3.49 -3.78 12.28
N VAL A 136 -4.07 -3.21 11.21
CA VAL A 136 -3.35 -3.00 9.93
C VAL A 136 -2.08 -2.18 10.17
N ALA A 137 -2.18 -1.07 10.89
CA ALA A 137 -1.03 -0.22 11.16
C ALA A 137 0.03 -0.93 12.01
N ARG A 138 -0.38 -1.79 12.96
CA ARG A 138 0.53 -2.61 13.77
C ARG A 138 1.26 -3.63 12.89
N HIS A 139 0.52 -4.41 12.11
CA HIS A 139 1.07 -5.46 11.23
C HIS A 139 2.06 -4.93 10.20
N VAL A 140 1.70 -3.85 9.49
CA VAL A 140 2.59 -3.24 8.49
C VAL A 140 3.86 -2.67 9.12
N ARG A 141 3.79 -2.15 10.35
CA ARG A 141 4.97 -1.63 11.06
C ARG A 141 5.88 -2.73 11.60
N SER A 142 5.32 -3.89 11.96
CA SER A 142 6.07 -5.05 12.43
C SER A 142 6.55 -5.96 11.30
N CYS A 143 6.14 -5.73 10.06
CA CYS A 143 6.55 -6.53 8.90
C CYS A 143 8.08 -6.44 8.68
N PRO A 144 8.82 -7.56 8.78
CA PRO A 144 10.27 -7.58 8.62
C PRO A 144 10.73 -7.04 7.26
N ASP A 145 10.06 -7.44 6.17
CA ASP A 145 10.40 -7.04 4.80
C ASP A 145 10.19 -5.54 4.56
N CYS A 146 9.12 -4.97 5.14
CA CYS A 146 8.89 -3.52 5.11
C CYS A 146 9.92 -2.77 5.95
N SER A 147 10.27 -3.30 7.12
CA SER A 147 11.18 -2.63 8.05
C SER A 147 12.61 -2.56 7.53
N SER A 148 13.06 -3.59 6.80
CA SER A 148 14.39 -3.65 6.19
C SER A 148 14.49 -2.80 4.92
N SER A 149 13.42 -2.75 4.12
CA SER A 149 13.39 -1.99 2.86
C SER A 149 13.13 -0.49 3.04
N LYS A 150 12.35 -0.10 4.05
CA LYS A 150 12.03 1.30 4.35
C LYS A 150 12.72 1.72 5.63
N SER A 151 14.03 1.93 5.56
CA SER A 151 14.71 2.66 6.62
C SER A 151 14.04 4.04 6.73
N ARG A 152 13.48 4.36 7.91
CA ARG A 152 13.10 5.75 8.19
C ARG A 152 14.38 6.57 8.04
N PRO A 153 14.39 7.65 7.23
CA PRO A 153 15.55 8.51 7.18
C PRO A 153 15.86 8.93 8.61
N LYS A 154 17.00 8.48 9.15
CA LYS A 154 17.50 8.93 10.46
C LYS A 154 18.09 10.34 10.35
N LEU A 155 17.60 11.16 9.43
CA LEU A 155 17.92 12.58 9.39
C LEU A 155 17.11 13.26 10.49
N ARG A 156 17.59 13.09 11.73
CA ARG A 156 17.20 13.90 12.87
C ARG A 156 18.04 15.18 12.79
N GLY A 157 17.45 16.24 12.26
CA GLY A 157 18.09 17.54 12.16
C GLY A 157 17.21 18.51 11.39
N TYR A 158 17.39 19.81 11.64
CA TYR A 158 16.85 20.82 10.74
C TYR A 158 17.58 20.71 9.40
N SER A 159 16.86 20.94 8.30
CA SER A 159 17.54 21.22 7.04
C SER A 159 18.53 22.36 7.30
N PRO A 160 19.80 22.27 6.85
CA PRO A 160 20.76 23.36 7.01
C PRO A 160 20.32 24.67 6.31
N GLY A 161 19.17 24.67 5.65
CA GLY A 161 18.64 25.79 4.88
C GLY A 161 19.18 25.77 3.45
N ASN A 162 18.64 26.67 2.63
CA ASN A 162 19.19 26.89 1.30
C ASN A 162 20.41 27.81 1.42
N ILE A 163 21.47 27.52 0.68
CA ILE A 163 22.58 28.46 0.53
C ILE A 163 22.04 29.66 -0.26
N LEU A 164 22.10 30.85 0.33
CA LEU A 164 21.66 32.09 -0.31
C LEU A 164 22.79 32.68 -1.15
N ALA A 165 22.49 32.97 -2.42
CA ALA A 165 23.36 33.80 -3.25
C ALA A 165 22.96 35.27 -3.08
N GLU A 166 23.93 36.17 -3.05
CA GLU A 166 23.73 37.62 -2.91
C GLU A 166 23.93 38.37 -4.23
N ARG A 167 24.56 37.73 -5.21
CA ARG A 167 24.79 38.30 -6.55
C ARG A 167 24.73 37.24 -7.65
N PRO A 168 24.46 37.64 -8.90
CA PRO A 168 24.45 36.71 -10.04
C PRO A 168 25.73 35.89 -10.12
N PHE A 169 25.59 34.59 -10.44
CA PHE A 169 26.68 33.63 -10.62
C PHE A 169 27.60 33.40 -9.40
N GLN A 170 27.26 33.89 -8.21
CA GLN A 170 28.01 33.56 -6.98
C GLN A 170 27.92 32.07 -6.63
N ILE A 171 26.74 31.48 -6.86
CA ILE A 171 26.48 30.05 -6.68
C ILE A 171 25.80 29.56 -7.95
N VAL A 172 26.37 28.52 -8.55
CA VAL A 172 25.84 27.87 -9.75
C VAL A 172 25.63 26.40 -9.43
N SER A 173 24.40 25.92 -9.53
CA SER A 173 24.12 24.49 -9.52
C SER A 173 24.38 23.92 -10.91
N MET A 174 24.90 22.69 -10.94
CA MET A 174 25.23 21.97 -12.17
C MET A 174 24.64 20.58 -12.09
N ASP A 175 23.91 20.16 -13.13
CA ASP A 175 23.31 18.82 -13.19
C ASP A 175 23.22 18.30 -14.63
N PHE A 176 23.04 16.99 -14.77
CA PHE A 176 22.88 16.31 -16.05
C PHE A 176 21.46 15.77 -16.24
N VAL A 177 20.93 15.96 -17.44
CA VAL A 177 19.80 15.16 -17.93
C VAL A 177 20.37 14.02 -18.77
N ILE A 178 20.37 12.80 -18.21
CA ILE A 178 20.91 11.58 -18.82
C ILE A 178 20.13 10.31 -18.40
N PRO A 179 20.16 9.23 -19.22
CA PRO A 179 20.61 9.22 -20.61
C PRO A 179 19.52 9.75 -21.54
N LEU A 180 19.89 10.58 -22.52
CA LEU A 180 19.00 11.02 -23.58
C LEU A 180 19.19 10.16 -24.85
N PRO A 181 18.15 10.02 -25.70
CA PRO A 181 18.31 9.42 -27.01
C PRO A 181 19.43 10.09 -27.81
N LYS A 182 20.24 9.28 -28.49
CA LYS A 182 21.38 9.78 -29.26
C LYS A 182 20.89 10.70 -30.38
N SER A 183 21.28 11.97 -30.33
CA SER A 183 21.00 12.93 -31.40
C SER A 183 21.78 12.62 -32.67
N ARG A 184 21.40 13.26 -33.80
CA ARG A 184 22.14 13.15 -35.08
C ARG A 184 23.63 13.51 -34.96
N ARG A 185 23.99 14.39 -34.03
CA ARG A 185 25.38 14.82 -33.76
C ARG A 185 26.09 13.93 -32.71
N GLY A 186 25.43 12.88 -32.24
CA GLY A 186 26.01 11.92 -31.30
C GLY A 186 25.91 12.30 -29.82
N ASN A 187 25.25 13.40 -29.47
CA ASN A 187 25.04 13.81 -28.07
C ASN A 187 23.99 12.93 -27.39
N THR A 188 24.23 12.58 -26.12
CA THR A 188 23.39 11.73 -25.27
C THR A 188 23.12 12.36 -23.89
N ALA A 189 23.61 13.57 -23.66
CA ALA A 189 23.49 14.29 -22.40
C ALA A 189 23.21 15.78 -22.63
N LEU A 190 22.50 16.39 -21.69
CA LEU A 190 22.36 17.84 -21.56
C LEU A 190 22.91 18.24 -20.19
N LEU A 191 23.98 19.03 -20.19
CA LEU A 191 24.54 19.64 -18.99
C LEU A 191 23.84 20.97 -18.73
N LEU A 192 23.25 21.11 -17.55
CA LEU A 192 22.53 22.31 -17.11
C LEU A 192 23.35 23.05 -16.06
N PHE A 193 23.38 24.38 -16.17
CA PHE A 193 23.87 25.30 -15.15
C PHE A 193 22.75 26.22 -14.75
N GLN A 194 22.49 26.37 -13.46
CA GLN A 194 21.51 27.33 -12.94
C GLN A 194 22.15 28.27 -11.95
N CYS A 195 22.01 29.57 -12.19
CA CYS A 195 22.40 30.60 -11.23
C CYS A 195 21.40 30.61 -10.05
N ALA A 196 21.88 30.38 -8.83
CA ALA A 196 21.01 30.34 -7.64
C ALA A 196 20.37 31.70 -7.30
N PHE A 197 21.00 32.82 -7.69
CA PHE A 197 20.48 34.17 -7.44
C PHE A 197 19.33 34.54 -8.40
N THR A 198 19.55 34.47 -9.71
CA THR A 198 18.59 34.91 -10.73
C THR A 198 17.64 33.81 -11.20
N GLY A 199 17.95 32.54 -10.92
CA GLY A 199 17.27 31.39 -11.52
C GLY A 199 17.60 31.16 -13.00
N PHE A 200 18.51 31.94 -13.59
CA PHE A 200 18.90 31.82 -15.01
C PHE A 200 19.53 30.45 -15.30
N VAL A 201 19.07 29.79 -16.36
CA VAL A 201 19.50 28.43 -16.75
C VAL A 201 20.22 28.45 -18.10
N MET A 202 21.36 27.77 -18.16
CA MET A 202 22.12 27.51 -19.39
C MET A 202 22.21 26.01 -19.63
N GLY A 203 22.12 25.59 -20.88
CA GLY A 203 22.22 24.19 -21.27
C GLY A 203 23.27 23.96 -22.36
N LYS A 204 24.12 22.95 -22.18
CA LYS A 204 25.07 22.48 -23.20
C LYS A 204 24.84 21.01 -23.52
N VAL A 205 24.64 20.71 -24.80
CA VAL A 205 24.57 19.32 -25.26
C VAL A 205 25.95 18.68 -25.24
N MET A 206 26.03 17.43 -24.78
CA MET A 206 27.30 16.70 -24.62
C MET A 206 27.22 15.28 -25.18
N ALA A 207 28.32 14.86 -25.82
CA ALA A 207 28.52 13.48 -26.30
C ALA A 207 29.23 12.58 -25.28
N LYS A 208 30.03 13.17 -24.38
CA LYS A 208 30.66 12.48 -23.25
C LYS A 208 30.51 13.35 -22.01
N THR A 209 30.46 12.73 -20.84
CA THR A 209 30.28 13.40 -19.54
C THR A 209 31.57 13.35 -18.72
N THR A 210 32.73 13.42 -19.38
CA THR A 210 34.03 13.36 -18.69
C THR A 210 34.29 14.67 -17.95
N ALA A 211 34.95 14.59 -16.78
CA ALA A 211 35.23 15.76 -15.96
C ALA A 211 35.94 16.89 -16.72
N LEU A 212 36.90 16.55 -17.59
CA LEU A 212 37.61 17.53 -18.41
C LEU A 212 36.67 18.30 -19.36
N GLN A 213 35.75 17.60 -20.03
CA GLN A 213 34.80 18.26 -20.93
C GLN A 213 33.81 19.13 -20.15
N VAL A 214 33.39 18.69 -18.97
CA VAL A 214 32.52 19.48 -18.08
C VAL A 214 33.22 20.77 -17.64
N ALA A 215 34.49 20.69 -17.22
CA ALA A 215 35.27 21.86 -16.83
C ALA A 215 35.41 22.87 -17.98
N GLN A 216 35.73 22.39 -19.19
CA GLN A 216 35.82 23.24 -20.39
C GLN A 216 34.49 23.93 -20.70
N VAL A 217 33.38 23.22 -20.60
CA VAL A 217 32.04 23.79 -20.82
C VAL A 217 31.67 24.77 -19.71
N PHE A 218 32.05 24.51 -18.46
CA PHE A 218 31.83 25.42 -17.34
C PHE A 218 32.57 26.74 -17.54
N GLU A 219 33.85 26.70 -17.93
CA GLU A 219 34.63 27.89 -18.30
C GLU A 219 33.96 28.66 -19.45
N GLU A 220 33.54 27.96 -20.51
CA GLU A 220 32.91 28.59 -21.68
C GLU A 220 31.55 29.23 -21.36
N CYS A 221 30.74 28.62 -20.49
CA CYS A 221 29.36 29.04 -20.24
C CYS A 221 29.21 29.96 -19.03
N VAL A 222 30.02 29.80 -17.98
CA VAL A 222 29.83 30.48 -16.69
C VAL A 222 30.84 31.61 -16.45
N TYR A 223 32.07 31.49 -16.95
CA TYR A 223 33.14 32.48 -16.74
C TYR A 223 33.36 33.47 -17.89
N ARG A 224 32.45 33.49 -18.87
CA ARG A 224 32.53 34.40 -20.03
C ARG A 224 32.28 35.87 -19.69
#